data_AF-A0A3A0BXW7-F1
#
_entry.id   AF-A0A3A0BXW7-F1
#
_cell.length_a   1.000
_cell.length_b   1.000
_cell.length_c   1.000
_cell.angle_alpha   90.00
_cell.angle_beta   90.00
_cell.angle_gamma   90.00
#
_symmetry.space_group_name_H-M   'P 1'
#
loop_
_entity.id
_entity.type
_entity.pdbx_description
1 polymer ?
#
loop_
_entity_poly.entity_id
_entity_poly.type
_entity_poly.pdbx_seq_one_letter_code
_entity_poly.pdbx_strand_id
1 'polypeptide(L)' 'MNMLQEETADVSLSHSRLLELLRERGPQTLDSLCAVPDLGWAQVLMAVDHLSRSQQVSLEMIAPREYRVSLMERQEP' A
#
# COMPACT_ATOMS: atom_id res chain seq x y z
N MET A 1 -8.99 -0.99 -27.74
CA MET A 1 -7.96 -0.32 -26.92
C MET A 1 -8.55 0.02 -25.55
N ASN A 2 -8.76 -0.98 -24.69
CA ASN A 2 -9.38 -0.80 -23.36
C ASN A 2 -8.54 -1.36 -22.19
N MET A 3 -7.44 -2.08 -22.44
CA MET A 3 -6.66 -2.73 -21.38
C MET A 3 -5.99 -1.73 -20.42
N LEU A 4 -5.51 -0.59 -20.93
CA LEU A 4 -4.80 0.40 -20.11
C LEU A 4 -5.71 1.12 -19.09
N GLN A 5 -7.02 1.20 -19.35
CA GLN A 5 -7.96 1.89 -18.47
C GLN A 5 -8.41 1.03 -17.28
N GLU A 6 -8.55 -0.28 -17.48
CA GLU A 6 -8.91 -1.20 -16.39
C GLU A 6 -7.73 -1.39 -15.43
N GLU A 7 -6.52 -1.53 -15.96
CA GLU A 7 -5.31 -1.69 -15.16
C GLU A 7 -5.01 -0.45 -14.29
N THR A 8 -5.20 0.75 -14.84
CA THR A 8 -5.00 2.00 -14.08
C THR A 8 -6.09 2.24 -13.04
N ALA A 9 -7.33 1.83 -13.31
CA ALA A 9 -8.43 1.92 -12.35
C ALA A 9 -8.21 0.95 -11.16
N ASP A 10 -7.80 -0.29 -11.45
CA ASP A 10 -7.56 -1.32 -10.42
C ASP A 10 -6.37 -0.97 -9.51
N VAL A 11 -5.32 -0.39 -10.10
CA VAL A 11 -4.18 0.18 -9.37
C VAL A 11 -4.63 1.35 -8.47
N SER A 12 -5.46 2.26 -8.97
CA SER A 12 -5.99 3.40 -8.19
C SER A 12 -6.86 2.97 -7.00
N LEU A 13 -7.69 1.93 -7.18
CA LEU A 13 -8.50 1.35 -6.12
C LEU A 13 -7.63 0.69 -5.04
N SER A 14 -6.62 -0.08 -5.46
CA SER A 14 -5.67 -0.73 -4.55
C SER A 14 -4.90 0.29 -3.70
N HIS A 15 -4.47 1.41 -4.28
CA HIS A 15 -3.83 2.50 -3.56
C HIS A 15 -4.75 3.11 -2.49
N SER A 16 -5.96 3.48 -2.89
CA SER A 16 -6.94 4.13 -2.01
C SER A 16 -7.27 3.22 -0.84
N ARG A 17 -7.50 1.94 -1.12
CA ARG A 17 -7.83 0.94 -0.10
C ARG A 17 -6.69 0.69 0.87
N LEU A 18 -5.44 0.63 0.39
CA LEU A 18 -4.27 0.48 1.25
C LEU A 18 -4.09 1.68 2.19
N LEU A 19 -4.28 2.91 1.69
CA LEU A 19 -4.21 4.11 2.52
C LEU A 19 -5.33 4.16 3.57
N GLU A 20 -6.56 3.79 3.22
CA GLU A 20 -7.67 3.67 4.17
C GLU A 20 -7.36 2.67 5.29
N LEU A 21 -6.88 1.48 4.93
CA LEU A 21 -6.52 0.44 5.90
C LEU A 21 -5.45 0.94 6.89
N LEU A 22 -4.42 1.63 6.40
CA LEU A 22 -3.38 2.18 7.26
C LEU A 22 -3.88 3.36 8.12
N ARG A 23 -4.86 4.13 7.65
CA ARG A 23 -5.52 5.18 8.47
C ARG A 23 -6.39 4.58 9.57
N GLU A 24 -7.13 3.53 9.27
CA GLU A 24 -8.05 2.87 10.20
C GLU A 24 -7.31 2.03 11.24
N ARG A 25 -6.28 1.29 10.81
CA ARG A 25 -5.60 0.25 11.63
C ARG A 25 -4.22 0.68 12.11
N GLY A 26 -3.74 1.85 11.68
CA GLY A 26 -2.37 2.28 11.90
C GLY A 26 -1.36 1.49 11.07
N PRO A 27 -0.07 1.53 11.45
CA PRO A 27 0.97 0.75 10.79
C PRO A 27 0.63 -0.75 10.75
N GLN A 28 0.87 -1.39 9.61
CA GLN A 28 0.58 -2.83 9.40
C GLN A 28 1.78 -3.55 8.84
N THR A 29 1.89 -4.86 9.08
CA THR A 29 2.90 -5.66 8.38
C THR A 29 2.48 -5.90 6.94
N LEU A 30 3.47 -6.05 6.06
CA LEU A 30 3.23 -6.35 4.65
C LEU A 30 2.41 -7.64 4.50
N ASP A 31 2.74 -8.67 5.29
CA ASP A 31 1.99 -9.93 5.35
C ASP A 31 0.53 -9.72 5.77
N SER A 32 0.26 -8.85 6.74
CA SER A 32 -1.11 -8.53 7.19
C SER A 32 -1.91 -7.80 6.11
N LEU A 33 -1.27 -6.89 5.39
CA LEU A 33 -1.90 -6.19 4.26
C LEU A 33 -2.21 -7.15 3.11
N CYS A 34 -1.28 -8.05 2.82
CA CYS A 34 -1.43 -9.10 1.83
C CYS A 34 -2.48 -10.17 2.19
N ALA A 35 -2.89 -10.26 3.45
CA ALA A 35 -3.95 -11.15 3.93
C ALA A 35 -5.35 -10.53 3.84
N VAL A 36 -5.47 -9.26 3.41
CA VAL A 36 -6.76 -8.58 3.30
C VAL A 36 -7.58 -9.19 2.15
N PRO A 37 -8.82 -9.65 2.42
CA PRO A 37 -9.72 -10.09 1.35
C PRO A 37 -9.90 -8.96 0.35
N ASP A 38 -9.89 -9.30 -0.95
CA ASP A 38 -10.03 -8.38 -2.07
C ASP A 38 -8.80 -7.53 -2.44
N LEU A 39 -7.68 -7.66 -1.73
CA LEU A 39 -6.37 -7.16 -2.18
C LEU A 39 -5.41 -8.34 -2.42
N GLY A 40 -5.12 -8.62 -3.69
CA GLY A 40 -4.12 -9.62 -4.04
C GLY A 40 -2.71 -9.18 -3.61
N TRP A 41 -1.85 -10.15 -3.28
CA TRP A 41 -0.44 -9.91 -2.94
C TRP A 41 0.26 -8.99 -3.95
N ALA A 42 0.07 -9.22 -5.25
CA ALA A 42 0.68 -8.40 -6.30
C ALA A 42 0.20 -6.94 -6.25
N GLN A 43 -1.11 -6.73 -6.05
CA GLN A 43 -1.70 -5.38 -5.95
C GLN A 43 -1.17 -4.65 -4.71
N VAL A 44 -1.06 -5.33 -3.57
CA VAL A 44 -0.48 -4.74 -2.34
C VAL A 44 0.97 -4.33 -2.57
N LEU A 45 1.80 -5.22 -3.11
CA LEU A 45 3.22 -4.95 -3.32
C LEU A 45 3.44 -3.79 -4.29
N MET A 46 2.70 -3.74 -5.40
CA MET A 46 2.76 -2.63 -6.35
C MET A 46 2.26 -1.32 -5.73
N ALA A 47 1.16 -1.39 -4.97
CA ALA A 47 0.61 -0.21 -4.30
C ALA A 47 1.59 0.35 -3.27
N VAL A 48 2.24 -0.50 -2.47
CA VAL A 48 3.26 -0.10 -1.50
C VAL A 48 4.49 0.50 -2.18
N ASP A 49 5.01 -0.12 -3.25
CA ASP A 49 6.16 0.42 -4.00
C ASP A 49 5.84 1.82 -4.57
N HIS A 50 4.68 1.96 -5.23
CA HIS A 50 4.28 3.22 -5.83
C HIS A 50 4.00 4.32 -4.78
N LEU A 51 3.26 3.98 -3.72
CA LEU A 51 2.98 4.92 -2.63
C LEU A 51 4.25 5.31 -1.87
N SER A 52 5.20 4.40 -1.70
CA SER A 52 6.49 4.67 -1.07
C SER A 52 7.33 5.65 -1.90
N ARG A 53 7.40 5.45 -3.23
CA ARG A 53 8.08 6.39 -4.15
C ARG A 53 7.45 7.78 -4.13
N SER A 54 6.13 7.86 -3.93
CA SER A 54 5.40 9.12 -3.76
C SER A 54 5.44 9.72 -2.35
N GLN A 55 6.21 9.12 -1.43
CA GLN A 55 6.33 9.53 -0.03
C GLN A 55 5.00 9.57 0.75
N GLN A 56 4.02 8.76 0.36
CA GLN A 56 2.75 8.65 1.10
C GLN A 56 2.81 7.57 2.19
N VAL A 57 3.66 6.57 2.01
CA VAL A 57 3.91 5.51 2.99
C VAL A 57 5.41 5.27 3.16
N SER A 58 5.80 4.77 4.33
CA SER A 58 7.13 4.24 4.61
C SER A 58 7.08 2.72 4.70
N LEU A 59 8.16 2.07 4.23
CA LEU A 59 8.39 0.64 4.40
C LEU A 59 9.66 0.47 5.24
N GLU A 60 9.54 -0.20 6.38
CA GLU A 60 10.65 -0.43 7.30
C GLU A 60 10.76 -1.92 7.61
N MET A 61 11.98 -2.47 7.61
CA MET A 61 12.22 -3.83 8.08
C MET A 61 12.23 -3.86 9.60
N ILE A 62 11.33 -4.65 10.21
CA ILE A 62 11.20 -4.75 11.68
C ILE A 62 11.74 -6.07 12.24
N ALA A 63 11.85 -7.11 11.40
CA ALA A 63 12.49 -8.39 11.71
C ALA A 63 13.00 -9.05 10.41
N PRO A 64 13.76 -10.16 10.48
CA PRO A 64 14.19 -10.87 9.28
C PRO A 64 13.00 -11.26 8.39
N ARG A 65 12.93 -10.65 7.20
CA ARG A 65 11.85 -10.81 6.20
C ARG A 65 10.49 -10.25 6.61
N GLU A 66 10.42 -9.47 7.68
CA GLU A 66 9.18 -8.83 8.11
C GLU A 66 9.29 -7.32 7.93
N TYR A 67 8.32 -6.77 7.21
CA TYR A 67 8.27 -5.36 6.87
C TYR A 67 7.00 -4.72 7.41
N ARG A 68 7.15 -3.53 7.98
CA ARG A 68 6.07 -2.67 8.43
C ARG A 68 5.86 -1.56 7.43
N VAL A 69 4.60 -1.37 7.03
CA VAL A 69 4.12 -0.25 6.22
C VAL A 69 3.43 0.74 7.15
N SER A 70 3.81 2.01 7.07
CA SER A 70 3.20 3.10 7.84
C SER A 70 2.85 4.25 6.93
N LEU A 71 1.85 5.06 7.29
CA LEU A 71 1.63 6.34 6.60
C LEU A 71 2.81 7.26 6.89
N MET A 72 3.27 7.98 5.87
CA MET A 72 4.12 9.15 6.10
C MET A 72 3.22 10.26 6.64
N GLU A 73 3.54 10.81 7.81
CA GLU A 73 2.89 12.04 8.25
C GLU A 73 3.21 13.12 7.21
N ARG A 74 2.17 13.82 6.71
CA ARG A 74 2.39 15.03 5.93
C ARG A 74 3.17 15.97 6.84
N GLN A 75 4.45 16.16 6.54
CA GLN A 75 5.18 17.33 7.02
C GLN A 75 4.54 18.53 6.34
N GLU A 76 3.49 19.09 6.95
CA GLU A 76 3.04 20.42 6.58
C GLU A 76 4.15 21.40 6.97
N PRO A 77 4.57 22.29 6.05
CA PRO A 77 5.68 23.21 6.28
C PRO A 77 5.39 24.28 7.35
#